data_AF-A0A365CW72-F1
#
_entry.id   AF-A0A365CW72-F1
#
_cell.length_a   1.000
_cell.length_b   1.000
_cell.length_c   1.000
_cell.angle_alpha   90.00
_cell.angle_beta   90.00
_cell.angle_gamma   90.00
#
_symmetry.space_group_name_H-M   'P 1'
#
loop_
_entity.id
_entity.type
_entity.pdbx_description
1 polymer ?
#
loop_
_entity_poly.entity_id
_entity_poly.type
_entity_poly.pdbx_seq_one_letter_code
_entity_poly.pdbx_strand_id
1 'polypeptide(L)'
;MPKAPTLQLIQDKLERQRSRPIIVDELPGLSGSELCGVWLICADRDIVLHAPVKSAWHRQQIVLHEFSHMILCHDLQETSADLAATFLPDLSQDVLRVLGRSSYTDGAELMAEVLADQLATRIINSDVDAMPEPLAFPQVFG
;
A
#
# COMPACT_ATOMS: atom_id res chain seq x y z
N MET A 1 -13.84 -22.30 -0.09
CA MET A 1 -12.42 -21.93 0.07
C MET A 1 -12.34 -20.43 0.29
N PRO A 2 -11.60 -19.91 1.28
CA PRO A 2 -11.36 -18.46 1.36
C PRO A 2 -10.63 -18.02 0.08
N LYS A 3 -11.01 -16.88 -0.49
CA LYS A 3 -10.31 -16.30 -1.64
C LYS A 3 -8.87 -15.99 -1.24
N ALA A 4 -7.91 -16.30 -2.11
CA ALA A 4 -6.54 -15.86 -1.99
C ALA A 4 -6.50 -14.33 -1.71
N PRO A 5 -5.73 -13.86 -0.71
CA PRO A 5 -5.49 -12.45 -0.54
C PRO A 5 -4.84 -11.90 -1.81
N THR A 6 -5.46 -10.88 -2.39
CA THR A 6 -4.91 -10.06 -3.45
C THR A 6 -4.86 -8.62 -2.96
N LEU A 7 -4.03 -7.79 -3.60
CA LEU A 7 -4.02 -6.35 -3.29
C LEU A 7 -5.42 -5.73 -3.39
N GLN A 8 -6.19 -6.12 -4.41
CA GLN A 8 -7.57 -5.68 -4.60
C GLN A 8 -8.48 -6.11 -3.45
N LEU A 9 -8.38 -7.36 -2.98
CA LEU A 9 -9.19 -7.83 -1.85
C LEU A 9 -8.89 -7.05 -0.57
N ILE A 10 -7.63 -6.68 -0.35
CA ILE A 10 -7.22 -5.87 0.80
C ILE A 10 -7.82 -4.46 0.67
N GLN A 11 -7.72 -3.84 -0.51
CA GLN A 11 -8.32 -2.55 -0.79
C GLN A 11 -9.84 -2.57 -0.56
N ASP A 12 -10.57 -3.52 -1.14
CA ASP A 12 -12.03 -3.65 -0.99
C ASP A 12 -12.45 -3.76 0.49
N LYS A 13 -11.63 -4.43 1.31
CA LYS A 13 -11.89 -4.56 2.75
C LYS A 13 -11.65 -3.24 3.48
N LEU A 14 -10.58 -2.53 3.13
CA LEU A 14 -10.28 -1.22 3.70
C LEU A 14 -11.35 -0.19 3.32
N GLU A 15 -11.79 -0.16 2.07
CA GLU A 15 -12.88 0.73 1.62
C GLU A 15 -14.17 0.50 2.41
N ARG A 16 -14.53 -0.78 2.65
CA ARG A 16 -15.69 -1.13 3.48
C ARG A 16 -15.51 -0.71 4.93
N GLN A 17 -14.32 -0.93 5.51
CA GLN A 17 -14.02 -0.56 6.89
C GLN A 17 -14.07 0.97 7.09
N ARG A 18 -13.55 1.72 6.12
CA ARG A 18 -13.45 3.18 6.16
C ARG A 18 -14.70 3.89 5.65
N SER A 19 -15.64 3.13 5.06
CA SER A 19 -16.87 3.63 4.45
C SER A 19 -16.62 4.73 3.40
N ARG A 20 -15.52 4.61 2.65
CA ARG A 20 -15.13 5.55 1.59
C ARG A 20 -14.22 4.83 0.56
N PRO A 21 -14.21 5.26 -0.71
CA PRO A 21 -13.33 4.70 -1.72
C PRO A 21 -11.86 5.03 -1.45
N ILE A 22 -10.98 4.15 -1.90
CA ILE A 22 -9.52 4.33 -1.91
C ILE A 22 -9.08 4.45 -3.37
N ILE A 23 -8.43 5.55 -3.71
CA ILE A 23 -7.86 5.74 -5.05
C ILE A 23 -6.36 5.51 -4.96
N VAL A 24 -5.84 4.57 -5.74
CA VAL A 24 -4.39 4.32 -5.83
C VAL A 24 -3.89 4.86 -7.17
N ASP A 25 -2.99 5.84 -7.14
CA ASP A 25 -2.47 6.47 -8.35
C ASP A 25 -0.96 6.73 -8.28
N GLU A 26 -0.34 6.94 -9.43
CA GLU A 26 1.06 7.32 -9.54
C GLU A 26 1.20 8.84 -9.49
N LEU A 27 2.13 9.36 -8.68
CA LEU A 27 2.49 10.78 -8.67
C LEU A 27 3.94 10.98 -9.13
N PRO A 28 4.15 11.43 -10.38
CA PRO A 28 5.50 11.67 -10.91
C PRO A 28 6.34 12.62 -10.06
N GLY A 29 5.70 13.56 -9.37
CA GLY A 29 6.34 14.54 -8.47
C GLY A 29 7.01 13.93 -7.24
N LEU A 30 6.73 12.67 -6.88
CA LEU A 30 7.46 11.96 -5.82
C LEU A 30 8.81 11.41 -6.30
N SER A 31 9.08 11.39 -7.62
CA SER A 31 10.33 10.90 -8.17
C SER A 31 11.53 11.70 -7.64
N GLY A 32 12.48 11.01 -7.03
CA GLY A 32 13.68 11.65 -6.47
C GLY A 32 13.48 12.31 -5.10
N SER A 33 12.28 12.21 -4.53
CA SER A 33 12.05 12.49 -3.12
C SER A 33 12.38 11.28 -2.24
N GLU A 34 12.50 11.47 -0.93
CA GLU A 34 12.66 10.35 0.02
C GLU A 34 11.35 9.55 0.23
N LEU A 35 10.23 10.09 -0.26
CA LEU A 35 8.89 9.50 -0.19
C LEU A 35 8.67 8.55 -1.36
N CYS A 36 8.54 7.25 -1.07
CA CYS A 36 8.14 6.27 -2.08
C CYS A 36 6.61 6.21 -2.25
N GLY A 37 5.87 6.58 -1.20
CA GLY A 37 4.42 6.59 -1.14
C GLY A 37 3.91 7.68 -0.20
N VAL A 38 2.63 7.99 -0.35
CA VAL A 38 1.91 8.91 0.52
C VAL A 38 0.43 8.52 0.57
N TRP A 39 -0.13 8.54 1.77
CA TRP A 39 -1.56 8.39 1.98
C TRP A 39 -2.19 9.73 2.39
N LEU A 40 -3.17 10.17 1.59
CA LEU A 40 -3.98 11.35 1.78
C LEU A 40 -5.38 10.96 2.25
N ILE A 41 -5.85 11.64 3.29
CA ILE A 41 -7.22 11.49 3.77
C ILE A 41 -8.01 12.70 3.29
N CYS A 42 -9.00 12.49 2.43
CA CYS A 42 -9.94 13.54 2.01
C CYS A 42 -11.29 13.38 2.74
N ALA A 43 -12.18 14.35 2.54
CA ALA A 43 -13.51 14.34 3.16
C ALA A 43 -14.37 13.13 2.72
N ASP A 44 -14.28 12.73 1.45
CA ASP A 44 -15.13 11.73 0.81
C ASP A 44 -14.37 10.50 0.31
N ARG A 45 -13.03 10.50 0.34
CA ARG A 45 -12.16 9.44 -0.20
C ARG A 45 -10.81 9.40 0.51
N ASP A 46 -10.11 8.28 0.39
CA ASP A 46 -8.68 8.20 0.67
C ASP A 46 -7.92 8.10 -0.66
N ILE A 47 -6.73 8.69 -0.72
CA ILE A 47 -5.87 8.63 -1.91
C ILE A 47 -4.51 8.10 -1.49
N VAL A 48 -4.05 7.03 -2.13
CA VAL A 48 -2.70 6.48 -1.97
C VAL A 48 -1.92 6.81 -3.24
N LEU A 49 -0.95 7.70 -3.12
CA LEU A 49 -0.08 8.05 -4.23
C LEU A 49 1.26 7.35 -4.05
N HIS A 50 1.81 6.82 -5.14
CA HIS A 50 3.15 6.22 -5.14
C HIS A 50 4.06 6.89 -6.16
N ALA A 51 5.37 6.84 -5.91
CA ALA A 51 6.36 7.26 -6.89
C ALA A 51 6.32 6.33 -8.12
N PRO A 52 6.73 6.83 -9.30
CA PRO A 52 6.90 5.99 -10.48
C PRO A 52 7.88 4.85 -10.21
N VAL A 53 7.45 3.63 -10.48
CA VAL A 53 8.25 2.41 -10.25
C VAL A 53 8.30 1.53 -11.48
N LYS A 54 9.45 0.86 -11.67
CA LYS A 54 9.68 -0.01 -12.84
C LYS A 54 9.11 -1.42 -12.67
N SER A 55 8.69 -1.79 -11.46
CA SER A 55 8.26 -3.15 -11.11
C SER A 55 6.90 -3.13 -10.44
N ALA A 56 6.00 -4.00 -10.89
CA ALA A 56 4.69 -4.22 -10.27
C ALA A 56 4.82 -4.68 -8.82
N TRP A 57 5.87 -5.45 -8.48
CA TRP A 57 6.15 -5.87 -7.11
C TRP A 57 6.52 -4.68 -6.22
N HIS A 58 7.36 -3.77 -6.72
CA HIS A 58 7.73 -2.57 -5.96
C HIS A 58 6.51 -1.66 -5.75
N ARG A 59 5.67 -1.49 -6.79
CA ARG A 59 4.39 -0.78 -6.65
C ARG A 59 3.53 -1.40 -5.55
N GLN A 60 3.38 -2.73 -5.58
CA GLN A 60 2.59 -3.44 -4.59
C GLN A 60 3.12 -3.23 -3.18
N GLN A 61 4.44 -3.29 -2.97
CA GLN A 61 5.02 -3.07 -1.65
C GLN A 61 4.72 -1.67 -1.12
N ILE A 62 4.87 -0.64 -1.96
CA ILE A 62 4.54 0.74 -1.58
C ILE A 62 3.07 0.84 -1.18
N VAL A 63 2.15 0.30 -1.99
CA VAL A 63 0.72 0.37 -1.67
C VAL A 63 0.38 -0.42 -0.41
N LEU A 64 1.00 -1.58 -0.19
CA LEU A 64 0.80 -2.38 1.03
C LEU A 64 1.35 -1.69 2.28
N HIS A 65 2.44 -0.93 2.15
CA HIS A 65 2.97 -0.09 3.22
C HIS A 65 1.94 0.97 3.63
N GLU A 66 1.41 1.72 2.67
CA GLU A 66 0.36 2.74 2.94
C GLU A 66 -0.93 2.11 3.50
N PHE A 67 -1.33 0.94 3.00
CA PHE A 67 -2.45 0.19 3.56
C PHE A 67 -2.18 -0.29 4.98
N SER A 68 -0.93 -0.61 5.32
CA SER A 68 -0.56 -1.03 6.67
C SER A 68 -0.71 0.13 7.67
N HIS A 69 -0.45 1.37 7.27
CA HIS A 69 -0.81 2.54 8.08
C HIS A 69 -2.32 2.63 8.33
N MET A 70 -3.15 2.33 7.34
CA MET A 70 -4.61 2.30 7.52
C MET A 70 -5.05 1.19 8.49
N ILE A 71 -4.47 0.00 8.38
CA ILE A 71 -4.81 -1.16 9.22
C ILE A 71 -4.40 -0.93 10.67
N LEU A 72 -3.23 -0.32 10.88
CA LEU A 72 -2.67 -0.03 12.20
C LEU A 72 -3.20 1.29 12.79
N CYS A 73 -4.10 1.99 12.08
CA CYS A 73 -4.70 3.26 12.49
C CYS A 73 -3.67 4.35 12.81
N HIS A 74 -2.57 4.40 12.04
CA HIS A 74 -1.53 5.41 12.20
C HIS A 74 -2.00 6.82 11.75
N ASP A 75 -3.16 6.93 11.10
CA ASP A 75 -3.81 8.21 10.79
C ASP A 75 -4.23 9.00 12.03
N LEU A 76 -4.34 8.36 13.19
CA LEU A 76 -4.68 9.04 14.45
C LEU A 76 -3.49 9.76 15.10
N GLN A 77 -2.26 9.45 14.67
CA GLN A 77 -1.04 9.89 15.36
C GLN A 77 -0.43 11.18 14.79
N GLU A 78 -0.47 11.43 13.47
CA GLU A 78 0.34 12.52 12.87
C GLU A 78 -0.37 13.36 11.80
N THR A 79 -0.39 14.70 11.96
CA THR A 79 -0.97 15.63 10.97
C THR A 79 0.18 16.37 10.27
N SER A 80 0.52 16.01 9.04
CA SER A 80 1.59 16.68 8.27
C SER A 80 1.05 17.55 7.14
N ALA A 81 0.18 18.52 7.48
CA ALA A 81 -0.45 19.42 6.50
C ALA A 81 0.58 20.15 5.59
N ASP A 82 1.80 20.38 6.07
CA ASP A 82 2.87 21.04 5.32
C ASP A 82 3.40 20.21 4.12
N LEU A 83 3.33 18.87 4.20
CA LEU A 83 3.72 17.99 3.09
C LEU A 83 2.68 18.04 1.96
N ALA A 84 1.38 18.18 2.28
CA ALA A 84 0.32 18.36 1.27
C ALA A 84 0.58 19.61 0.43
N ALA A 85 0.87 20.74 1.10
CA ALA A 85 1.10 22.00 0.42
C ALA A 85 2.32 21.96 -0.52
N THR A 86 3.34 21.17 -0.16
CA THR A 86 4.59 21.08 -0.92
C THR A 86 4.48 20.16 -2.14
N PHE A 87 3.90 18.97 -1.97
CA PHE A 87 3.84 17.95 -3.03
C PHE A 87 2.55 18.01 -3.86
N LEU A 88 1.49 18.58 -3.29
CA LEU A 88 0.13 18.56 -3.86
C LEU A 88 -0.56 19.93 -3.71
N PRO A 89 0.03 21.01 -4.25
CA PRO A 89 -0.51 22.36 -4.07
C PRO A 89 -1.97 22.49 -4.54
N ASP A 90 -2.34 21.77 -5.60
CA ASP A 90 -3.70 21.75 -6.17
C ASP A 90 -4.71 20.95 -5.34
N LEU A 91 -4.26 20.01 -4.50
CA LEU A 91 -5.13 19.22 -3.62
C LEU A 91 -5.15 19.75 -2.18
N SER A 92 -4.39 20.81 -1.88
CA SER A 92 -4.19 21.30 -0.51
C SER A 92 -5.47 21.65 0.25
N GLN A 93 -6.58 22.00 -0.43
CA GLN A 93 -7.86 22.27 0.23
C GLN A 93 -8.69 21.02 0.54
N ASP A 94 -8.44 19.90 -0.15
CA ASP A 94 -9.20 18.65 -0.01
C ASP A 94 -8.50 17.62 0.89
N VAL A 95 -7.23 17.85 1.24
CA VAL A 95 -6.41 16.93 2.02
C VAL A 95 -6.47 17.28 3.51
N LEU A 96 -7.11 16.42 4.29
CA LEU A 96 -7.22 16.53 5.75
C LEU A 96 -5.95 16.05 6.47
N ARG A 97 -5.21 15.12 5.85
CA ARG A 97 -3.99 14.53 6.43
C ARG A 97 -3.10 13.93 5.34
N VAL A 98 -1.80 14.00 5.58
CA VAL A 98 -0.75 13.37 4.78
C VAL A 98 0.07 12.46 5.70
N LEU A 99 0.33 11.24 5.24
CA LEU A 99 1.36 10.37 5.80
C LEU A 99 2.35 10.07 4.69
N GLY A 100 3.61 10.42 4.90
CA GLY A 100 4.72 10.02 4.05
C GLY A 100 5.96 9.87 4.94
N ARG A 101 7.00 9.17 4.46
CA ARG A 101 8.30 9.03 5.14
C ARG A 101 8.89 10.40 5.54
N SER A 102 8.52 10.90 6.71
CA SER A 102 9.08 12.07 7.34
C SER A 102 9.85 11.63 8.58
N SER A 103 11.17 11.54 8.44
CA SER A 103 12.15 11.61 9.51
C SER A 103 11.85 10.83 10.81
N TYR A 104 12.21 9.54 10.78
CA TYR A 104 13.10 8.93 11.79
C TYR A 104 12.82 9.22 13.28
N THR A 105 11.74 8.65 13.82
CA THR A 105 11.73 8.24 15.25
C THR A 105 10.85 7.02 15.58
N ASP A 106 10.09 6.44 14.65
CA ASP A 106 8.77 5.92 15.02
C ASP A 106 8.55 4.42 14.75
N GLY A 107 8.16 3.67 15.79
CA GLY A 107 7.82 2.24 15.67
C GLY A 107 6.68 1.98 14.68
N ALA A 108 5.87 3.00 14.38
CA ALA A 108 4.80 2.95 13.38
C ALA A 108 5.30 2.57 11.98
N GLU A 109 6.37 3.20 11.46
CA GLU A 109 6.93 2.89 10.14
C GLU A 109 7.47 1.45 10.06
N LEU A 110 8.12 0.98 11.14
CA LEU A 110 8.61 -0.39 11.22
C LEU A 110 7.45 -1.39 11.25
N MET A 111 6.41 -1.10 12.03
CA MET A 111 5.21 -1.95 12.10
C MET A 111 4.47 -1.99 10.77
N ALA A 112 4.39 -0.85 10.07
CA ALA A 112 3.80 -0.77 8.74
C ALA A 112 4.60 -1.58 7.72
N GLU A 113 5.92 -1.46 7.70
CA GLU A 113 6.79 -2.24 6.80
C GLU A 113 6.69 -3.75 7.07
N VAL A 114 6.76 -4.17 8.33
CA VAL A 114 6.65 -5.59 8.69
C VAL A 114 5.29 -6.17 8.29
N LEU A 115 4.21 -5.40 8.46
CA LEU A 115 2.88 -5.84 8.03
C LEU A 115 2.77 -5.90 6.50
N ALA A 116 3.34 -4.94 5.78
CA ALA A 116 3.37 -4.93 4.32
C ALA A 116 4.07 -6.19 3.77
N ASP A 117 5.25 -6.53 4.33
CA ASP A 117 5.99 -7.75 3.97
C ASP A 117 5.19 -9.03 4.21
N GLN A 118 4.48 -9.10 5.34
CA GLN A 118 3.62 -10.26 5.65
C GLN A 118 2.45 -10.38 4.67
N LEU A 119 1.82 -9.26 4.29
CA LEU A 119 0.75 -9.24 3.31
C LEU A 119 1.27 -9.64 1.92
N ALA A 120 2.40 -9.09 1.50
CA ALA A 120 3.04 -9.41 0.22
C ALA A 120 3.39 -10.90 0.14
N THR A 121 4.00 -11.45 1.20
CA THR A 121 4.32 -12.88 1.30
C THR A 121 3.08 -13.76 1.18
N ARG A 122 1.97 -13.38 1.81
CA ARG A 122 0.71 -14.13 1.70
C ARG A 122 0.09 -14.05 0.32
N ILE A 123 0.15 -12.90 -0.35
CA ILE A 123 -0.32 -12.76 -1.74
C ILE A 123 0.48 -13.70 -2.64
N ILE A 124 1.81 -13.64 -2.56
CA ILE A 124 2.71 -14.48 -3.37
C ILE A 124 2.46 -15.98 -3.13
N ASN A 125 2.39 -16.41 -1.87
CA ASN A 125 2.16 -17.83 -1.56
C ASN A 125 0.79 -18.32 -2.02
N SER A 126 -0.22 -17.44 -2.04
CA SER A 126 -1.55 -17.80 -2.52
C SER A 126 -1.63 -17.91 -4.04
N ASP A 127 -0.81 -17.15 -4.76
CA ASP A 127 -0.65 -17.30 -6.22
C ASP A 127 0.07 -18.61 -6.58
N VAL A 128 1.04 -19.04 -5.76
CA VAL A 128 1.74 -20.33 -5.93
C VAL A 128 0.77 -21.50 -5.72
N ASP A 129 -0.07 -21.47 -4.68
CA ASP A 129 -1.10 -22.49 -4.43
C ASP A 129 -2.21 -22.51 -5.50
N ALA A 130 -2.41 -21.40 -6.23
CA ALA A 130 -3.38 -21.29 -7.31
C ALA A 130 -2.84 -21.79 -8.67
N MET A 131 -1.53 -22.06 -8.79
CA MET A 131 -0.98 -22.73 -9.97
C MET A 131 -1.37 -24.22 -9.95
N PRO A 132 -2.01 -24.77 -11.00
CA PRO A 132 -2.17 -26.21 -11.09
C PRO A 132 -0.78 -26.85 -11.09
N GLU A 133 -0.57 -27.87 -10.25
CA GLU A 133 0.69 -28.61 -10.17
C GLU A 133 1.26 -28.86 -11.57
N PRO A 134 2.53 -28.50 -11.84
CA PRO A 134 3.16 -28.94 -13.07
C PRO A 134 3.29 -30.46 -13.02
N LEU A 135 2.48 -31.11 -13.86
CA LEU A 135 2.58 -32.48 -14.37
C LEU A 135 3.63 -33.33 -13.65
N ALA A 136 3.13 -34.25 -12.82
CA ALA A 136 3.88 -35.38 -12.30
C ALA A 136 4.84 -35.91 -13.37
N PHE A 137 6.14 -35.75 -13.13
CA PHE A 137 7.18 -36.41 -13.92
C PHE A 137 6.92 -37.92 -13.84
N PRO A 138 6.66 -38.62 -14.96
CA PRO A 138 6.57 -40.06 -14.93
C PRO A 138 7.91 -40.59 -14.47
N GLN A 139 7.86 -41.30 -13.37
CA GLN A 139 8.93 -42.10 -12.81
C GLN A 139 9.46 -43.06 -13.89
N VAL A 140 10.54 -42.67 -14.58
CA VAL A 140 11.32 -43.57 -15.43
C VAL A 140 12.55 -43.97 -14.63
N PHE A 141 12.42 -45.05 -13.86
CA PHE A 141 13.54 -45.91 -13.58
C PHE A 141 13.61 -46.92 -14.73
N GLY A 142 14.70 -46.84 -15.50
CA GLY A 142 15.17 -47.86 -16.43
C GLY A 142 16.62 -48.15 -16.12
#